data_AF-A0A661AYB1-F1
#
_entry.id   AF-A0A661AYB1-F1
#
_cell.length_a   1.000
_cell.length_b   1.000
_cell.length_c   1.000
_cell.angle_alpha   90.00
_cell.angle_beta   90.00
_cell.angle_gamma   90.00
#
_symmetry.space_group_name_H-M   'P 1'
#
loop_
_entity.id
_entity.type
_entity.pdbx_description
1 polymer ?
#
loop_
_entity_poly.entity_id
_entity_poly.type
_entity_poly.pdbx_seq_one_letter_code
_entity_poly.pdbx_strand_id
1 'polypeptide(L)'
;MSNPREGSGTSRRRTSSAYRNTWIRNGRGFLRGADLLDYKHAIDFHGHEGPFLALGYKIGEYAREKLKPSGIMDLRALIFLKKIEKPYTCVLDGIQCSTTCTLGKGNIEVREGDGWRVEIEGKNGKVIFVIKEETIEYFLSRDDLERTAEEVRENPLERWVFLQDFSN
;
A
#
# COMPACT_ATOMS: atom_id res chain seq x y z
N MET A 1 7.76 47.63 -56.83
CA MET A 1 7.44 46.22 -56.56
C MET A 1 6.85 46.13 -55.15
N SER A 2 5.58 45.75 -55.07
CA SER A 2 4.81 45.14 -53.97
C SER A 2 5.16 45.43 -52.48
N ASN A 3 4.19 46.05 -51.80
CA ASN A 3 3.86 46.10 -50.34
C ASN A 3 3.71 44.66 -49.72
N PRO A 4 3.46 44.41 -48.40
CA PRO A 4 3.10 45.33 -47.29
C PRO A 4 3.57 45.03 -45.83
N ARG A 5 3.37 46.06 -44.99
CA ARG A 5 2.85 46.18 -43.59
C ARG A 5 2.89 45.03 -42.55
N GLU A 6 3.34 45.47 -41.36
CA GLU A 6 2.83 45.32 -39.98
C GLU A 6 2.60 43.93 -39.34
N GLY A 7 3.15 43.79 -38.14
CA GLY A 7 2.79 42.75 -37.17
C GLY A 7 3.10 43.20 -35.74
N SER A 8 2.11 43.82 -35.10
CA SER A 8 2.06 44.23 -33.70
C SER A 8 2.27 43.05 -32.73
N GLY A 9 3.25 43.18 -31.83
CA GLY A 9 3.50 42.22 -30.76
C GLY A 9 2.39 42.21 -29.71
N THR A 10 1.63 41.12 -29.64
CA THR A 10 0.66 40.87 -28.57
C THR A 10 1.27 39.94 -27.52
N SER A 11 1.32 40.40 -26.28
CA SER A 11 1.76 39.61 -25.12
C SER A 11 0.79 38.45 -24.88
N ARG A 12 1.24 37.20 -25.11
CA ARG A 12 0.48 36.02 -24.69
C ARG A 12 0.72 35.76 -23.20
N ARG A 13 -0.22 36.18 -22.36
CA ARG A 13 -0.40 35.62 -21.02
C ARG A 13 -0.78 34.15 -21.16
N ARG A 14 0.12 33.23 -20.78
CA ARG A 14 -0.22 31.82 -20.55
C ARG A 14 -1.01 31.72 -19.25
N THR A 15 -2.33 31.72 -19.34
CA THR A 15 -3.19 31.31 -18.22
C THR A 15 -3.13 29.79 -18.10
N SER A 16 -2.58 29.29 -17.02
CA SER A 16 -2.63 27.89 -16.60
C SER A 16 -4.08 27.48 -16.31
N SER A 17 -4.73 26.83 -17.27
CA SER A 17 -6.07 26.28 -17.12
C SER A 17 -6.11 24.91 -17.79
N ALA A 18 -5.73 23.86 -17.05
CA ALA A 18 -6.13 22.48 -17.32
C ALA A 18 -5.63 21.49 -16.23
N TYR A 19 -5.78 21.81 -14.95
CA TYR A 19 -5.94 20.77 -13.93
C TYR A 19 -7.42 20.73 -13.53
N ARG A 20 -8.26 20.32 -14.48
CA ARG A 20 -9.66 20.01 -14.19
C ARG A 20 -9.72 18.54 -13.78
N ASN A 21 -9.91 18.35 -12.48
CA ASN A 21 -10.16 17.07 -11.81
C ASN A 21 -11.32 16.31 -12.47
N THR A 22 -11.00 15.44 -13.43
CA THR A 22 -11.94 14.48 -14.04
C THR A 22 -11.94 13.12 -13.33
N TRP A 23 -10.96 12.85 -12.48
CA TRP A 23 -10.79 11.55 -11.80
C TRP A 23 -11.80 11.26 -10.68
N ILE A 24 -12.54 12.28 -10.19
CA ILE A 24 -13.46 12.13 -9.05
C ILE A 24 -14.93 11.97 -9.48
N ARG A 25 -15.31 12.30 -10.73
CA ARG A 25 -16.74 12.42 -11.10
C ARG A 25 -17.37 11.26 -11.85
N ASN A 26 -16.61 10.27 -12.31
CA ASN A 26 -17.17 9.16 -13.09
C ASN A 26 -17.01 7.85 -12.33
N GLY A 27 -18.02 7.52 -11.51
CA GLY A 27 -18.19 6.23 -10.84
C GLY A 27 -18.36 5.07 -11.84
N ARG A 28 -17.32 4.77 -12.61
CA ARG A 28 -17.16 3.55 -13.40
C ARG A 28 -15.82 2.95 -13.04
N GLY A 29 -15.88 1.90 -12.24
CA GLY A 29 -14.71 1.19 -11.74
C GLY A 29 -13.86 0.62 -12.85
N PHE A 30 -12.55 0.58 -12.61
CA PHE A 30 -11.72 -0.58 -12.90
C PHE A 30 -10.36 -0.30 -12.26
N LEU A 31 -10.11 -0.82 -11.05
CA LEU A 31 -8.73 -1.10 -10.70
C LEU A 31 -8.28 -2.22 -11.64
N ARG A 32 -7.54 -1.89 -12.72
CA ARG A 32 -6.84 -2.95 -13.47
C ARG A 32 -5.70 -3.41 -12.57
N GLY A 33 -5.24 -4.65 -12.73
CA GLY A 33 -4.04 -5.14 -12.04
C GLY A 33 -2.78 -4.26 -12.27
N ALA A 34 -2.82 -3.31 -13.19
CA ALA A 34 -1.78 -2.33 -13.49
C ALA A 34 -1.77 -1.07 -12.60
N ASP A 35 -2.71 -0.92 -11.66
CA ASP A 35 -2.85 0.28 -10.81
C ASP A 35 -2.32 0.09 -9.36
N LEU A 36 -1.66 -1.05 -9.07
CA LEU A 36 -1.00 -1.33 -7.79
C LEU A 36 0.50 -1.31 -7.94
N LEU A 37 1.20 -0.94 -6.86
CA LEU A 37 2.65 -1.09 -6.81
C LEU A 37 2.94 -2.58 -6.70
N ASP A 38 3.69 -3.11 -7.68
CA ASP A 38 4.31 -4.42 -7.51
C ASP A 38 5.34 -4.37 -6.36
N TYR A 39 5.84 -5.54 -5.98
CA TYR A 39 6.75 -5.64 -4.85
C TYR A 39 8.05 -4.86 -5.06
N LYS A 40 8.55 -4.78 -6.29
CA LYS A 40 9.73 -3.96 -6.61
C LYS A 40 9.46 -2.48 -6.35
N HIS A 41 8.31 -1.98 -6.77
CA HIS A 41 7.93 -0.59 -6.49
C HIS A 41 7.66 -0.35 -5.00
N ALA A 42 7.22 -1.36 -4.24
CA ALA A 42 7.13 -1.26 -2.79
C ALA A 42 8.52 -1.11 -2.14
N ILE A 43 9.53 -1.83 -2.63
CA ILE A 43 10.93 -1.64 -2.24
C ILE A 43 11.40 -0.23 -2.59
N ASP A 44 11.15 0.25 -3.82
CA ASP A 44 11.54 1.60 -4.25
C ASP A 44 10.87 2.69 -3.39
N PHE A 45 9.59 2.48 -3.01
CA PHE A 45 8.85 3.38 -2.12
C PHE A 45 9.44 3.41 -0.70
N HIS A 46 9.80 2.24 -0.16
CA HIS A 46 10.33 2.11 1.19
C HIS A 46 11.80 2.53 1.31
N GLY A 47 12.59 2.28 0.27
CA GLY A 47 14.01 2.59 0.16
C GLY A 47 14.96 1.39 0.39
N HIS A 48 14.46 0.22 0.79
CA HIS A 48 15.22 -1.04 0.85
C HIS A 48 14.30 -2.26 0.96
N GLU A 49 14.83 -3.46 0.70
CA GLU A 49 14.09 -4.72 0.90
C GLU A 49 14.35 -5.25 2.32
N GLY A 50 13.32 -5.19 3.19
CA GLY A 50 13.40 -5.66 4.56
C GLY A 50 12.23 -6.58 4.94
N PRO A 51 12.38 -7.42 5.97
CA PRO A 51 11.41 -8.48 6.27
C PRO A 51 10.05 -7.95 6.74
N PHE A 52 10.02 -6.81 7.45
CA PHE A 52 8.77 -6.15 7.83
C PHE A 52 8.00 -5.61 6.61
N LEU A 53 8.71 -5.00 5.64
CA LEU A 53 8.12 -4.57 4.37
C LEU A 53 7.53 -5.77 3.61
N ALA A 54 8.32 -6.84 3.46
CA ALA A 54 7.91 -8.07 2.79
C ALA A 54 6.64 -8.68 3.41
N LEU A 55 6.61 -8.77 4.75
CA LEU A 55 5.46 -9.30 5.46
C LEU A 55 4.21 -8.44 5.24
N GLY A 56 4.35 -7.11 5.35
CA GLY A 56 3.25 -6.17 5.11
C GLY A 56 2.69 -6.25 3.69
N TYR A 57 3.58 -6.35 2.70
CA TYR A 57 3.18 -6.49 1.31
C TYR A 57 2.38 -7.79 1.09
N LYS A 58 2.90 -8.91 1.62
CA LYS A 58 2.27 -10.23 1.52
C LYS A 58 0.90 -10.31 2.22
N ILE A 59 0.78 -9.66 3.39
CA ILE A 59 -0.51 -9.51 4.09
C ILE A 59 -1.54 -8.83 3.19
N GLY A 60 -1.16 -7.74 2.52
CA GLY A 60 -2.09 -7.02 1.67
C GLY A 60 -2.41 -7.72 0.35
N GLU A 61 -1.46 -8.46 -0.24
CA GLU A 61 -1.75 -9.35 -1.39
C GLU A 61 -2.80 -10.40 -1.02
N TYR A 62 -2.61 -11.08 0.11
CA TYR A 62 -3.58 -12.05 0.62
C TYR A 62 -4.95 -11.39 0.82
N ALA A 63 -5.00 -10.24 1.49
CA ALA A 63 -6.26 -9.53 1.74
C ALA A 63 -6.98 -9.15 0.44
N ARG A 64 -6.26 -8.74 -0.61
CA ARG A 64 -6.87 -8.43 -1.90
C ARG A 64 -7.37 -9.67 -2.63
N GLU A 65 -6.64 -10.78 -2.56
CA GLU A 65 -7.07 -12.06 -3.14
C GLU A 65 -8.41 -12.51 -2.54
N LYS A 66 -8.54 -12.42 -1.21
CA LYS A 66 -9.75 -12.83 -0.49
C LYS A 66 -10.90 -11.83 -0.63
N LEU A 67 -10.63 -10.55 -0.40
CA LEU A 67 -11.68 -9.53 -0.32
C LEU A 67 -12.07 -8.93 -1.66
N LYS A 68 -11.31 -9.20 -2.74
CA LYS A 68 -11.60 -8.83 -4.14
C LYS A 68 -12.12 -7.39 -4.30
N PRO A 69 -11.40 -6.37 -3.82
CA PRO A 69 -11.85 -4.98 -3.95
C PRO A 69 -11.92 -4.55 -5.42
N SER A 70 -12.96 -3.79 -5.76
CA SER A 70 -13.19 -3.27 -7.12
C SER A 70 -12.68 -1.84 -7.31
N GLY A 71 -12.50 -1.10 -6.22
CA GLY A 71 -12.09 0.30 -6.20
C GLY A 71 -11.09 0.63 -5.09
N ILE A 72 -10.43 1.79 -5.22
CA ILE A 72 -9.33 2.24 -4.35
C ILE A 72 -9.73 2.58 -2.90
N MET A 73 -11.03 2.61 -2.60
CA MET A 73 -11.58 2.89 -1.26
C MET A 73 -12.40 1.70 -0.71
N ASP A 74 -12.38 0.55 -1.38
CA ASP A 74 -13.18 -0.62 -0.98
C ASP A 74 -12.59 -1.36 0.23
N LEU A 75 -11.31 -1.16 0.52
CA LEU A 75 -10.64 -1.72 1.69
C LEU A 75 -10.41 -0.66 2.76
N ARG A 76 -10.48 -1.09 4.02
CA ARG A 76 -10.00 -0.38 5.21
C ARG A 76 -9.05 -1.28 5.99
N ALA A 77 -7.99 -0.68 6.53
CA ALA A 77 -7.02 -1.39 7.36
C ALA A 77 -6.96 -0.76 8.77
N LEU A 78 -6.99 -1.60 9.80
CA LEU A 78 -6.71 -1.22 11.19
C LEU A 78 -5.53 -2.06 11.68
N ILE A 79 -4.45 -1.37 12.09
CA ILE A 79 -3.18 -1.99 12.43
C ILE A 79 -2.82 -1.65 13.87
N PHE A 80 -2.53 -2.68 14.65
CA PHE A 80 -2.03 -2.57 16.01
C PHE A 80 -0.56 -2.99 16.01
N LEU A 81 0.29 -2.10 16.49
CA LEU A 81 1.71 -2.34 16.73
C LEU A 81 1.99 -2.21 18.22
N LYS A 82 2.90 -3.05 18.75
CA LYS A 82 3.35 -2.95 20.14
C LYS A 82 4.00 -1.61 20.45
N LYS A 83 4.68 -1.05 19.44
CA LYS A 83 5.27 0.28 19.47
C LYS A 83 5.29 0.88 18.07
N ILE A 84 4.92 2.15 17.95
CA ILE A 84 4.95 2.87 16.67
C ILE A 84 6.36 3.43 16.44
N GLU A 85 7.29 2.56 16.08
CA GLU A 85 8.66 2.94 15.69
C GLU A 85 9.27 1.96 14.68
N LYS A 86 10.44 2.33 14.13
CA LYS A 86 11.23 1.42 13.30
C LYS A 86 11.86 0.31 14.17
N PRO A 87 11.97 -0.93 13.65
CA PRO A 87 11.63 -1.34 12.28
C PRO A 87 10.15 -1.73 12.08
N TYR A 88 9.34 -1.74 13.14
CA TYR A 88 7.99 -2.28 13.09
C TYR A 88 7.06 -1.56 12.13
N THR A 89 7.17 -0.24 12.04
CA THR A 89 6.35 0.57 11.13
C THR A 89 6.63 0.29 9.65
N CYS A 90 7.71 -0.40 9.29
CA CYS A 90 7.98 -0.78 7.90
C CYS A 90 6.90 -1.71 7.31
N VAL A 91 6.17 -2.46 8.17
CA VAL A 91 5.01 -3.27 7.75
C VAL A 91 3.89 -2.41 7.14
N LEU A 92 3.77 -1.15 7.59
CA LEU A 92 2.76 -0.22 7.10
C LEU A 92 2.98 0.08 5.62
N ASP A 93 4.22 0.29 5.20
CA ASP A 93 4.54 0.62 3.80
C ASP A 93 4.20 -0.54 2.87
N GLY A 94 4.49 -1.78 3.30
CA GLY A 94 4.11 -2.98 2.56
C GLY A 94 2.59 -3.06 2.37
N ILE A 95 1.83 -2.87 3.45
CA ILE A 95 0.36 -2.88 3.43
C ILE A 95 -0.18 -1.76 2.54
N GLN A 96 0.35 -0.54 2.65
CA GLN A 96 -0.08 0.60 1.83
C GLN A 96 0.11 0.31 0.33
N CYS A 97 1.28 -0.24 -0.04
CA CYS A 97 1.62 -0.57 -1.42
C CYS A 97 0.75 -1.68 -2.00
N SER A 98 0.43 -2.72 -1.22
CA SER A 98 -0.32 -3.88 -1.72
C SER A 98 -1.83 -3.79 -1.54
N THR A 99 -2.38 -2.91 -0.69
CA THR A 99 -3.85 -2.82 -0.45
C THR A 99 -4.49 -1.57 -1.03
N THR A 100 -3.71 -0.51 -1.26
CA THR A 100 -4.18 0.87 -1.41
C THR A 100 -4.82 1.46 -0.14
N CYS A 101 -4.75 0.81 1.03
CA CYS A 101 -5.10 1.46 2.29
C CYS A 101 -3.97 2.41 2.68
N THR A 102 -4.11 3.72 2.44
CA THR A 102 -3.02 4.69 2.60
C THR A 102 -3.37 5.79 3.58
N LEU A 103 -2.38 6.34 4.29
CA LEU A 103 -2.59 7.44 5.24
C LEU A 103 -3.28 8.65 4.57
N GLY A 104 -2.83 9.03 3.37
CA GLY A 104 -3.39 10.17 2.63
C GLY A 104 -4.85 10.00 2.20
N LYS A 105 -5.31 8.75 2.02
CA LYS A 105 -6.72 8.45 1.73
C LYS A 105 -7.57 8.25 2.99
N GLY A 106 -6.94 8.13 4.16
CA GLY A 106 -7.63 7.95 5.44
C GLY A 106 -8.34 6.61 5.59
N ASN A 107 -7.94 5.59 4.81
CA ASN A 107 -8.48 4.22 4.91
C ASN A 107 -7.49 3.22 5.54
N ILE A 108 -6.49 3.74 6.25
CA ILE A 108 -5.61 2.98 7.16
C ILE A 108 -5.58 3.72 8.50
N GLU A 109 -5.72 2.98 9.59
CA GLU A 109 -5.57 3.48 10.94
C GLU A 109 -4.51 2.64 11.66
N VAL A 110 -3.60 3.32 12.37
CA VAL A 110 -2.51 2.68 13.12
C VAL A 110 -2.65 3.06 14.59
N ARG A 111 -2.63 2.06 15.46
CA ARG A 111 -2.73 2.22 16.91
C ARG A 111 -1.59 1.51 17.59
N GLU A 112 -1.12 2.10 18.68
CA GLU A 112 -0.27 1.40 19.63
C GLU A 112 -1.18 0.54 20.53
N GLY A 113 -0.74 -0.67 20.88
CA GLY A 113 -1.52 -1.56 21.74
C GLY A 113 -0.84 -2.90 21.96
N ASP A 114 -1.54 -3.81 22.64
CA ASP A 114 -1.00 -5.13 22.95
C ASP A 114 -0.95 -6.02 21.70
N GLY A 115 0.27 -6.44 21.34
CA GLY A 115 0.53 -7.38 20.26
C GLY A 115 0.67 -6.75 18.87
N TRP A 116 0.72 -7.63 17.86
CA TRP A 116 0.97 -7.28 16.47
C TRP A 116 -0.18 -7.79 15.62
N ARG A 117 -1.11 -6.89 15.25
CA ARG A 117 -2.35 -7.30 14.57
C ARG A 117 -2.67 -6.41 13.39
N VAL A 118 -3.04 -7.02 12.28
CA VAL A 118 -3.53 -6.35 11.08
C VAL A 118 -4.92 -6.85 10.79
N GLU A 119 -5.88 -5.94 10.71
CA GLU A 119 -7.23 -6.21 10.27
C GLU A 119 -7.48 -5.50 8.95
N ILE A 120 -7.91 -6.23 7.94
CA ILE A 120 -8.32 -5.65 6.66
C ILE A 120 -9.74 -6.09 6.37
N GLU A 121 -10.61 -5.13 6.15
CA GLU A 121 -12.02 -5.36 5.86
C GLU A 121 -12.39 -4.76 4.50
N GLY A 122 -13.36 -5.40 3.84
CA GLY A 122 -13.95 -4.93 2.60
C GLY A 122 -15.38 -5.43 2.47
N LYS A 123 -16.02 -5.19 1.32
CA LYS A 123 -17.41 -5.61 1.07
C LYS A 123 -17.62 -7.12 1.17
N ASN A 124 -16.59 -7.90 0.87
CA ASN A 124 -16.65 -9.37 0.85
C ASN A 124 -16.16 -10.01 2.15
N GLY A 125 -16.12 -9.27 3.26
CA GLY A 125 -15.77 -9.80 4.58
C GLY A 125 -14.51 -9.17 5.16
N LYS A 126 -13.81 -9.94 6.01
CA LYS A 126 -12.66 -9.45 6.79
C LYS A 126 -11.59 -10.53 6.92
N VAL A 127 -10.34 -10.12 6.88
CA VAL A 127 -9.20 -10.97 7.22
C VAL A 127 -8.44 -10.36 8.40
N ILE A 128 -8.03 -11.19 9.35
CA ILE A 128 -7.29 -10.79 10.55
C ILE A 128 -6.00 -11.59 10.61
N PHE A 129 -4.90 -10.86 10.75
CA PHE A 129 -3.56 -11.41 10.90
C PHE A 129 -3.01 -11.02 12.27
N VAL A 130 -2.52 -11.98 13.03
CA VAL A 130 -1.75 -11.73 14.26
C VAL A 130 -0.32 -12.18 13.99
N ILE A 131 0.63 -11.24 13.91
CA ILE A 131 2.04 -11.55 13.70
C ILE A 131 2.56 -12.24 14.96
N LYS A 132 3.20 -13.40 14.79
CA LYS A 132 3.67 -14.18 15.92
C LYS A 132 4.88 -13.51 16.57
N GLU A 133 5.01 -13.58 17.89
CA GLU A 133 6.14 -12.93 18.58
C GLU A 133 7.47 -13.53 18.09
N GLU A 134 7.53 -14.84 17.81
CA GLU A 134 8.73 -15.48 17.26
C GLU A 134 9.10 -14.97 15.85
N THR A 135 8.14 -14.43 15.10
CA THR A 135 8.43 -13.80 13.80
C THR A 135 9.12 -12.46 13.99
N ILE A 136 8.68 -11.68 14.97
CA ILE A 136 9.29 -10.39 15.32
C ILE A 136 10.70 -10.63 15.84
N GLU A 137 10.87 -11.56 16.78
CA GLU A 137 12.18 -11.95 17.32
C GLU A 137 13.09 -12.47 16.21
N TYR A 138 12.57 -13.31 15.32
CA TYR A 138 13.30 -13.79 14.15
C TYR A 138 13.81 -12.61 13.32
N PHE A 139 12.94 -11.70 12.87
CA PHE A 139 13.34 -10.56 12.03
C PHE A 139 14.37 -9.65 12.70
N LEU A 140 14.22 -9.39 14.00
CA LEU A 140 15.16 -8.53 14.75
C LEU A 140 16.54 -9.19 14.96
N SER A 141 16.63 -10.52 14.89
CA SER A 141 17.87 -11.26 15.08
C SER A 141 18.73 -11.42 13.82
N ARG A 142 18.27 -10.93 12.66
CA ARG A 142 18.93 -11.14 11.36
C ARG A 142 19.64 -9.88 10.90
N ASP A 143 20.89 -10.04 10.50
CA ASP A 143 21.68 -8.97 9.88
C ASP A 143 21.40 -8.86 8.36
N ASP A 144 21.15 -9.98 7.70
CA ASP A 144 20.84 -10.03 6.27
C ASP A 144 19.34 -9.82 6.03
N LEU A 145 18.96 -8.55 5.88
CA LEU A 145 17.58 -8.14 5.72
C LEU A 145 16.96 -8.60 4.39
N GLU A 146 17.73 -8.56 3.30
CA GLU A 146 17.26 -8.95 1.96
C GLU A 146 16.99 -10.45 1.91
N ARG A 147 17.92 -11.27 2.42
CA ARG A 147 17.71 -12.72 2.52
C ARG A 147 16.51 -13.07 3.40
N THR A 148 16.34 -12.36 4.52
CA THR A 148 15.20 -12.58 5.41
C THR A 148 13.88 -12.17 4.74
N ALA A 149 13.86 -11.08 3.97
CA ALA A 149 12.71 -10.68 3.18
C ALA A 149 12.36 -11.70 2.08
N GLU A 150 13.36 -12.27 1.41
CA GLU A 150 13.19 -13.37 0.44
C GLU A 150 12.53 -14.58 1.10
N GLU A 151 13.03 -15.02 2.26
CA GLU A 151 12.42 -16.11 3.04
C GLU A 151 10.94 -15.81 3.37
N VAL A 152 10.61 -14.57 3.73
CA VAL A 152 9.22 -14.15 3.98
C VAL A 152 8.35 -14.34 2.73
N ARG A 153 8.86 -13.95 1.56
CA ARG A 153 8.14 -14.09 0.29
C ARG A 153 7.97 -15.54 -0.14
N GLU A 154 8.97 -16.38 0.03
CA GLU A 154 8.96 -17.78 -0.42
C GLU A 154 8.15 -18.72 0.47
N ASN A 155 8.06 -18.44 1.78
CA ASN A 155 7.35 -19.31 2.71
C ASN A 155 5.86 -18.95 2.85
N PRO A 156 4.93 -19.89 3.10
CA PRO A 156 3.51 -19.58 3.33
C PRO A 156 3.30 -18.50 4.41
N LEU A 157 2.27 -17.66 4.25
CA LEU A 157 2.00 -16.54 5.15
C LEU A 157 1.77 -17.01 6.60
N GLU A 158 1.16 -18.18 6.76
CA GLU A 158 0.88 -18.87 8.02
C GLU A 158 2.14 -19.25 8.81
N ARG A 159 3.32 -19.24 8.17
CA ARG A 159 4.60 -19.34 8.88
C ARG A 159 4.77 -18.17 9.84
N TRP A 160 4.41 -16.96 9.40
CA TRP A 160 4.73 -15.68 10.04
C TRP A 160 3.60 -15.13 10.91
N VAL A 161 2.36 -15.53 10.63
CA VAL A 161 1.16 -14.99 11.28
C VAL A 161 0.19 -16.11 11.64
N PHE A 162 -0.63 -15.88 12.66
CA PHE A 162 -1.93 -16.54 12.77
C PHE A 162 -2.93 -15.81 11.89
N LEU A 163 -3.68 -16.56 11.10
CA LEU A 163 -4.61 -16.05 10.11
C LEU A 163 -6.03 -16.49 10.43
N GLN A 164 -6.96 -15.53 10.45
CA GLN A 164 -8.39 -15.75 10.53
C GLN A 164 -9.05 -15.10 9.31
N ASP A 165 -9.65 -15.91 8.45
CA ASP A 165 -10.31 -15.48 7.23
C ASP A 165 -11.84 -15.57 7.41
N PHE A 166 -12.50 -14.42 7.31
CA PHE A 166 -13.94 -14.25 7.36
C PHE A 166 -14.47 -13.67 6.04
N SER A 167 -13.80 -13.99 4.92
CA SER A 167 -14.27 -13.65 3.57
C SER A 167 -15.40 -14.57 3.09
N ASN A 168 -16.25 -14.01 2.22
CA ASN A 168 -17.41 -14.69 1.63
C ASN A 168 -17.08 -15.36 0.28
#